data_AF-A0A9D7CP11-F1
#
_entry.id   AF-A0A9D7CP11-F1
#
_cell.length_a   1.000
_cell.length_b   1.000
_cell.length_c   1.000
_cell.angle_alpha   90.00
_cell.angle_beta   90.00
_cell.angle_gamma   90.00
#
_symmetry.space_group_name_H-M   'P 1'
#
loop_
_entity.id
_entity.type
_entity.pdbx_description
1 polymer ?
#
loop_
_entity_poly.entity_id
_entity_poly.type
_entity_poly.pdbx_seq_one_letter_code
_entity_poly.pdbx_strand_id
1 'polypeptide(L)'
;MLSIGDFETAVRVAREWMAAMVSEENDGTLLLAAWASQHLCWTDVDVPNETSFEEVWRDPDTAFGKRMGHVVTLIQSGAADVEGHRVTAGLVEAGDETLSFFAVGDASALLVADTARFCGVVTGTYEYRGSNGTPQRAVTVVGMFDCPENRARPRG
;
A
#
# COMPACT_ATOMS: atom_id res chain seq x y z
N MET A 1 -0.36 5.64 -23.33
CA MET A 1 -0.41 4.91 -22.05
C MET A 1 0.15 3.52 -22.31
N LEU A 2 1.30 3.17 -21.71
CA LEU A 2 1.88 1.83 -21.85
C LEU A 2 0.89 0.83 -21.24
N SER A 3 0.45 -0.16 -22.02
CA SER A 3 -0.32 -1.29 -21.47
C SER A 3 0.68 -2.15 -20.69
N ILE A 4 0.80 -1.88 -19.40
CA ILE A 4 1.59 -2.69 -18.50
C ILE A 4 0.72 -3.89 -18.13
N GLY A 5 1.02 -5.05 -18.71
CA GLY A 5 0.20 -6.25 -18.55
C GLY A 5 0.55 -7.10 -17.33
N ASP A 6 1.73 -6.92 -16.73
CA ASP A 6 2.21 -7.75 -15.62
C ASP A 6 2.66 -6.93 -14.41
N PHE A 7 2.53 -7.56 -13.24
CA PHE A 7 2.80 -6.98 -11.93
C PHE A 7 4.25 -6.50 -11.76
N GLU A 8 5.24 -7.29 -12.18
CA GLU A 8 6.66 -6.93 -12.02
C GLU A 8 7.02 -5.71 -12.85
N THR A 9 6.49 -5.62 -14.08
CA THR A 9 6.66 -4.44 -14.92
C THR A 9 6.00 -3.21 -14.31
N ALA A 10 4.82 -3.34 -13.71
CA ALA A 10 4.13 -2.23 -13.06
C ALA A 10 4.92 -1.69 -11.86
N VAL A 11 5.38 -2.59 -10.99
CA VAL A 11 6.23 -2.23 -9.85
C VAL A 11 7.52 -1.57 -10.31
N ARG A 12 8.19 -2.13 -11.33
CA ARG A 12 9.43 -1.56 -11.88
C ARG A 12 9.23 -0.16 -12.44
N VAL A 13 8.15 0.08 -13.20
CA VAL A 13 7.85 1.40 -13.77
C VAL A 13 7.51 2.40 -12.66
N ALA A 14 6.67 2.00 -11.70
CA ALA A 14 6.31 2.85 -10.57
C ALA A 14 7.53 3.22 -9.70
N ARG A 15 8.49 2.29 -9.56
CA ARG A 15 9.69 2.48 -8.73
C ARG A 15 10.55 3.67 -9.15
N GLU A 16 10.62 4.00 -10.44
CA GLU A 16 11.35 5.18 -10.93
C GLU A 16 10.80 6.51 -10.35
N TRP A 17 9.59 6.48 -9.80
CA TRP A 17 8.86 7.62 -9.25
C TRP A 17 8.56 7.46 -7.75
N MET A 18 9.06 6.39 -7.11
CA MET A 18 8.94 6.20 -5.66
C MET A 18 10.00 7.02 -4.95
N ALA A 19 9.61 7.68 -3.85
CA ALA A 19 10.52 8.51 -3.07
C ALA A 19 10.29 8.32 -1.56
N ALA A 20 11.39 8.42 -0.81
CA ALA A 20 11.34 8.60 0.63
C ALA A 20 11.03 10.06 0.95
N MET A 21 10.08 10.28 1.86
CA MET A 21 9.71 11.59 2.41
C MET A 21 9.34 12.66 1.37
N VAL A 22 8.05 12.77 1.11
CA VAL A 22 7.46 13.99 0.54
C VAL A 22 6.27 14.36 1.41
N SER A 23 6.14 15.64 1.75
CA SER A 23 4.92 16.17 2.40
C SER A 23 3.71 16.19 1.46
N GLU A 24 3.88 15.73 0.22
CA GLU A 24 2.89 15.69 -0.86
C GLU A 24 2.96 14.33 -1.59
N GLU A 25 1.98 14.07 -2.45
CA GLU A 25 1.71 12.78 -3.09
C GLU A 25 2.95 12.15 -3.76
N ASN A 26 3.16 10.86 -3.54
CA ASN A 26 4.24 10.08 -4.14
C ASN A 26 3.73 9.51 -5.49
N ASP A 27 4.21 10.07 -6.60
CA ASP A 27 3.78 9.70 -7.97
C ASP A 27 3.88 8.19 -8.21
N GLY A 28 4.94 7.53 -7.74
CA GLY A 28 5.08 6.07 -7.84
C GLY A 28 3.97 5.31 -7.10
N THR A 29 3.51 5.83 -5.97
CA THR A 29 2.37 5.30 -5.22
C THR A 29 1.07 5.45 -6.00
N LEU A 30 0.82 6.64 -6.56
CA LEU A 30 -0.38 6.89 -7.36
C LEU A 30 -0.40 6.04 -8.63
N LEU A 31 0.73 5.97 -9.36
CA LEU A 31 0.88 5.15 -10.56
C LEU A 31 0.63 3.66 -10.25
N LEU A 32 1.23 3.14 -9.18
CA LEU A 32 1.03 1.74 -8.80
C LEU A 32 -0.41 1.49 -8.33
N ALA A 33 -1.01 2.39 -7.56
CA ALA A 33 -2.39 2.25 -7.10
C ALA A 33 -3.40 2.30 -8.27
N ALA A 34 -3.19 3.19 -9.26
CA ALA A 34 -3.99 3.24 -10.48
C ALA A 34 -3.93 1.92 -11.24
N TRP A 35 -2.73 1.40 -11.53
CA TRP A 35 -2.55 0.12 -12.19
C TRP A 35 -3.16 -1.03 -11.37
N ALA A 36 -2.88 -1.06 -10.07
CA ALA A 36 -3.35 -2.10 -9.16
C ALA A 36 -4.88 -2.12 -9.04
N SER A 37 -5.54 -0.97 -9.17
CA SER A 37 -7.00 -0.86 -9.11
C SER A 37 -7.70 -1.69 -10.18
N GLN A 38 -7.00 -2.03 -11.27
CA GLN A 38 -7.52 -2.82 -12.38
C GLN A 38 -6.93 -4.23 -12.40
N HIS A 39 -5.62 -4.36 -12.18
CA HIS A 39 -4.87 -5.58 -12.49
C HIS A 39 -4.40 -6.39 -11.28
N LEU A 40 -4.25 -5.77 -10.10
CA LEU A 40 -3.66 -6.45 -8.95
C LEU A 40 -4.56 -7.60 -8.47
N CYS A 41 -3.95 -8.76 -8.20
CA CYS A 41 -4.59 -9.92 -7.62
C CYS A 41 -3.96 -10.31 -6.29
N TRP A 42 -4.74 -10.98 -5.45
CA TRP A 42 -4.27 -11.39 -4.12
C TRP A 42 -3.00 -12.23 -4.18
N THR A 43 -2.88 -13.13 -5.16
CA THR A 43 -1.70 -13.99 -5.33
C THR A 43 -0.43 -13.25 -5.76
N ASP A 44 -0.52 -11.99 -6.18
CA ASP A 44 0.66 -11.17 -6.49
C ASP A 44 1.32 -10.61 -5.22
N VAL A 45 0.54 -10.46 -4.14
CA VAL A 45 1.00 -9.84 -2.87
C VAL A 45 0.97 -10.79 -1.67
N ASP A 46 0.18 -11.87 -1.71
CA ASP A 46 0.17 -12.93 -0.70
C ASP A 46 1.33 -13.90 -0.91
N VAL A 47 2.53 -13.37 -0.79
CA VAL A 47 3.79 -14.10 -0.87
C VAL A 47 4.61 -13.83 0.39
N PRO A 48 5.66 -14.61 0.66
CA PRO A 48 6.58 -14.30 1.75
C PRO A 48 7.12 -12.87 1.63
N ASN A 49 7.24 -12.18 2.76
CA ASN A 49 7.76 -10.81 2.79
C ASN A 49 9.16 -10.76 2.19
N GLU A 50 9.38 -9.79 1.31
CA GLU A 50 10.67 -9.51 0.68
C GLU A 50 11.45 -8.41 1.41
N THR A 51 10.76 -7.68 2.30
CA THR A 51 11.30 -6.60 3.14
C THR A 51 10.63 -6.58 4.50
N SER A 52 11.20 -5.82 5.42
CA SER A 52 10.70 -5.53 6.76
C SER A 52 10.65 -4.02 7.04
N PHE A 53 9.94 -3.61 8.08
CA PHE A 53 9.96 -2.22 8.56
C PHE A 53 11.39 -1.73 8.86
N GLU A 54 12.19 -2.55 9.54
CA GLU A 54 13.58 -2.21 9.86
C GLU A 54 14.40 -1.92 8.61
N GLU A 55 14.23 -2.72 7.56
CA GLU A 55 14.91 -2.51 6.28
C GLU A 55 14.42 -1.25 5.56
N VAL A 56 13.11 -0.98 5.55
CA VAL A 56 12.55 0.25 4.96
C VAL A 56 13.09 1.49 5.66
N TRP A 57 13.19 1.47 7.00
CA TRP A 57 13.71 2.62 7.75
C TRP A 57 15.23 2.80 7.60
N ARG A 58 15.97 1.71 7.37
CA ARG A 58 17.42 1.72 7.21
C ARG A 58 17.86 2.15 5.80
N ASP A 59 17.20 1.61 4.78
CA ASP A 59 17.53 1.85 3.36
C ASP A 59 16.24 1.79 2.51
N PRO A 60 15.48 2.91 2.48
CA PRO A 60 14.17 2.94 1.82
C PRO A 60 14.25 2.69 0.31
N ASP A 61 15.26 3.23 -0.38
CA ASP A 61 15.39 3.10 -1.84
C ASP A 61 15.59 1.65 -2.29
N THR A 62 16.27 0.85 -1.46
CA THR A 62 16.44 -0.60 -1.68
C THR A 62 15.18 -1.39 -1.30
N ALA A 63 14.36 -0.87 -0.38
CA ALA A 63 13.13 -1.52 0.07
C ALA A 63 11.92 -1.23 -0.83
N PHE A 64 11.91 -0.12 -1.55
CA PHE A 64 10.82 0.23 -2.46
C PHE A 64 10.64 -0.78 -3.60
N GLY A 65 9.38 -1.06 -3.91
CA GLY A 65 8.98 -2.10 -4.86
C GLY A 65 8.96 -3.51 -4.28
N LYS A 66 9.41 -3.73 -3.04
CA LYS A 66 9.35 -5.05 -2.38
C LYS A 66 8.01 -5.29 -1.70
N ARG A 67 7.60 -6.55 -1.63
CA ARG A 67 6.37 -6.97 -0.98
C ARG A 67 6.51 -7.09 0.52
N MET A 68 5.45 -6.70 1.22
CA MET A 68 5.26 -6.94 2.64
C MET A 68 3.81 -7.23 2.96
N GLY A 69 3.59 -8.11 3.93
CA GLY A 69 2.29 -8.51 4.44
C GLY A 69 2.30 -8.58 5.96
N HIS A 70 1.28 -7.99 6.57
CA HIS A 70 1.14 -7.93 8.02
C HIS A 70 -0.32 -8.12 8.44
N VAL A 71 -0.51 -8.62 9.66
CA VAL A 71 -1.78 -8.45 10.36
C VAL A 71 -1.81 -7.01 10.87
N VAL A 72 -2.87 -6.29 10.54
CA VAL A 72 -3.00 -4.86 10.78
C VAL A 72 -4.33 -4.54 11.46
N THR A 73 -4.34 -3.47 12.24
CA THR A 73 -5.56 -2.92 12.86
C THR A 73 -5.90 -1.57 12.23
N LEU A 74 -7.14 -1.42 11.75
CA LEU A 74 -7.55 -0.21 11.04
C LEU A 74 -7.67 0.99 11.98
N ILE A 75 -6.88 2.06 11.74
CA ILE A 75 -6.99 3.32 12.49
C ILE A 75 -8.03 4.22 11.84
N GLN A 76 -7.87 4.47 10.54
CA GLN A 76 -8.74 5.33 9.75
C GLN A 76 -8.69 4.95 8.28
N SER A 77 -9.78 5.15 7.57
CA SER A 77 -9.86 4.98 6.13
C SER A 77 -10.84 5.95 5.50
N GLY A 78 -10.61 6.28 4.25
CA GLY A 78 -11.55 7.01 3.40
C GLY A 78 -11.46 6.52 1.96
N ALA A 79 -12.49 6.84 1.18
CA ALA A 79 -12.40 6.69 -0.27
C ALA A 79 -11.43 7.75 -0.81
N ALA A 80 -10.55 7.33 -1.71
CA ALA A 80 -9.66 8.20 -2.48
C ALA A 80 -9.87 7.93 -3.97
N ASP A 81 -9.66 8.96 -4.79
CA ASP A 81 -9.61 8.85 -6.25
C ASP A 81 -8.14 8.94 -6.67
N VAL A 82 -7.68 7.94 -7.43
CA VAL A 82 -6.33 7.88 -7.98
C VAL A 82 -6.45 7.69 -9.48
N GLU A 83 -6.17 8.74 -10.25
CA GLU A 83 -6.26 8.73 -11.73
C GLU A 83 -7.64 8.26 -12.25
N GLY A 84 -8.74 8.63 -11.57
CA GLY A 84 -10.09 8.19 -11.93
C GLY A 84 -10.45 6.78 -11.45
N HIS A 85 -9.60 6.16 -10.63
CA HIS A 85 -9.86 4.89 -9.98
C HIS A 85 -10.12 5.07 -8.49
N ARG A 86 -11.26 4.55 -8.03
CA ARG A 86 -11.62 4.56 -6.62
C ARG A 86 -10.81 3.51 -5.87
N VAL A 87 -10.12 3.95 -4.82
CA VAL A 87 -9.38 3.11 -3.87
C VAL A 87 -9.80 3.47 -2.43
N THR A 88 -9.40 2.64 -1.47
CA THR A 88 -9.53 2.97 -0.04
C THR A 88 -8.15 3.33 0.49
N ALA A 89 -7.98 4.53 1.03
CA ALA A 89 -6.71 4.98 1.59
C ALA A 89 -6.84 5.29 3.08
N GLY A 90 -5.77 5.12 3.84
CA GLY A 90 -5.85 5.30 5.29
C GLY A 90 -4.56 5.00 6.06
N LEU A 91 -4.73 4.82 7.37
CA LEU A 91 -3.69 4.38 8.29
C LEU A 91 -4.11 3.09 9.00
N VAL A 92 -3.16 2.18 9.18
CA VAL A 92 -3.31 0.98 10.02
C VAL A 92 -2.10 0.80 10.94
N GLU A 93 -2.32 0.17 12.09
CA GLU A 93 -1.25 -0.29 12.99
C GLU A 93 -0.78 -1.68 12.57
N ALA A 94 0.53 -1.91 12.55
CA ALA A 94 1.15 -3.19 12.22
C ALA A 94 2.19 -3.55 13.30
N GLY A 95 1.72 -4.00 14.46
CA GLY A 95 2.56 -4.13 15.65
C GLY A 95 2.88 -2.76 16.22
N ASP A 96 4.17 -2.45 16.42
CA ASP A 96 4.63 -1.15 16.90
C ASP A 96 4.82 -0.10 15.77
N GLU A 97 4.51 -0.48 14.53
CA GLU A 97 4.71 0.32 13.33
C GLU A 97 3.37 0.82 12.77
N THR A 98 3.42 1.89 11.96
CA THR A 98 2.24 2.42 11.25
C THR A 98 2.43 2.29 9.75
N LEU A 99 1.38 1.85 9.06
CA LEU A 99 1.30 1.85 7.60
C LEU A 99 0.33 2.93 7.12
N SER A 100 0.77 3.71 6.14
CA SER A 100 -0.13 4.42 5.23
C SER A 100 -0.44 3.50 4.07
N PHE A 101 -1.72 3.24 3.81
CA PHE A 101 -2.10 2.27 2.82
C PHE A 101 -2.95 2.88 1.71
N PHE A 102 -2.81 2.30 0.52
CA PHE A 102 -3.73 2.43 -0.61
C PHE A 102 -4.22 1.03 -0.97
N ALA A 103 -5.42 0.69 -0.52
CA ALA A 103 -6.06 -0.59 -0.72
C ALA A 103 -6.93 -0.57 -1.98
N VAL A 104 -6.67 -1.52 -2.88
CA VAL A 104 -7.50 -1.80 -4.05
C VAL A 104 -8.40 -3.02 -3.78
N GLY A 105 -9.50 -3.13 -4.53
CA GLY A 105 -10.49 -4.19 -4.31
C GLY A 105 -11.46 -3.85 -3.18
N ASP A 106 -12.01 -4.88 -2.53
CA ASP A 106 -12.97 -4.71 -1.44
C ASP A 106 -12.26 -4.40 -0.11
N ALA A 107 -12.71 -3.33 0.55
CA ALA A 107 -12.36 -2.97 1.92
C ALA A 107 -13.59 -2.53 2.72
N SER A 108 -14.80 -2.77 2.19
CA SER A 108 -16.06 -2.20 2.67
C SER A 108 -16.53 -2.79 3.99
N ALA A 109 -16.09 -4.01 4.30
CA ALA A 109 -16.42 -4.69 5.54
C ALA A 109 -15.54 -4.27 6.73
N LEU A 110 -14.45 -3.51 6.49
CA LEU A 110 -13.52 -3.13 7.55
C LEU A 110 -13.97 -1.85 8.24
N LEU A 111 -14.17 -1.95 9.55
CA LEU A 111 -14.45 -0.83 10.44
C LEU A 111 -13.18 -0.45 11.22
N VAL A 112 -13.17 0.78 11.74
CA VAL A 112 -12.12 1.23 12.65
C VAL A 112 -12.00 0.26 13.82
N ALA A 113 -10.76 -0.07 14.21
CA ALA A 113 -10.36 -1.07 15.18
C ALA A 113 -10.53 -2.55 14.75
N ASP A 114 -11.01 -2.84 13.53
CA ASP A 114 -10.98 -4.21 13.02
C ASP A 114 -9.54 -4.63 12.69
N THR A 115 -9.25 -5.90 12.94
CA THR A 115 -7.99 -6.55 12.58
C THR A 115 -8.16 -7.38 11.32
N ALA A 116 -7.29 -7.18 10.33
CA ALA A 116 -7.27 -7.94 9.09
C ALA A 116 -5.83 -8.16 8.62
N ARG A 117 -5.62 -9.08 7.67
CA ARG A 117 -4.32 -9.19 6.99
C ARG A 117 -4.31 -8.24 5.80
N PHE A 118 -3.24 -7.46 5.65
CA PHE A 118 -3.01 -6.56 4.53
C PHE A 118 -1.66 -6.88 3.91
N CYS A 119 -1.63 -7.06 2.59
CA CYS A 119 -0.43 -7.36 1.82
C CYS A 119 -0.31 -6.39 0.64
N GLY A 120 0.91 -5.97 0.35
CA GLY A 120 1.14 -5.01 -0.72
C GLY A 120 2.62 -4.78 -1.01
N VAL A 121 2.88 -3.74 -1.79
CA VAL A 121 4.20 -3.29 -2.22
C VAL A 121 4.55 -1.99 -1.50
N VAL A 122 5.75 -1.92 -0.93
CA VAL A 122 6.27 -0.69 -0.33
C VAL A 122 6.55 0.33 -1.43
N THR A 123 5.96 1.52 -1.31
CA THR A 123 6.11 2.58 -2.32
C THR A 123 6.72 3.87 -1.78
N GLY A 124 6.87 3.99 -0.47
CA GLY A 124 7.39 5.20 0.13
C GLY A 124 7.40 5.18 1.64
N THR A 125 7.72 6.33 2.21
CA THR A 125 7.53 6.64 3.63
C THR A 125 6.84 7.98 3.75
N TYR A 126 5.91 8.10 4.68
CA TYR A 126 5.07 9.27 4.89
C TYR A 126 5.28 9.83 6.30
N GLU A 127 5.44 11.15 6.43
CA GLU A 127 5.43 11.83 7.72
C GLU A 127 4.10 12.53 7.92
N TYR A 128 3.48 12.33 9.07
CA TYR A 128 2.22 12.99 9.45
C TYR A 128 2.30 13.55 10.85
N ARG A 129 1.42 14.50 11.15
CA ARG A 129 1.25 14.97 12.53
C ARG A 129 0.27 14.07 13.25
N GLY A 130 0.73 13.43 14.32
CA GLY A 130 -0.14 12.73 15.24
C GLY A 130 -1.09 13.69 15.96
N SER A 131 -2.09 13.14 16.65
CA SER A 131 -3.09 13.92 17.40
C SER A 131 -2.49 14.79 18.52
N ASN A 132 -1.29 14.46 19.00
CA ASN A 132 -0.52 15.23 19.98
C ASN A 132 0.38 16.31 19.33
N GLY A 133 0.33 16.48 18.01
CA GLY A 133 1.13 17.44 17.24
C GLY A 133 2.58 17.00 16.95
N THR A 134 2.99 15.83 17.44
CA THR A 134 4.33 15.28 17.22
C THR A 134 4.42 14.66 15.82
N PRO A 135 5.54 14.86 15.09
CA PRO A 135 5.79 14.14 13.86
C PRO A 135 5.78 12.62 14.10
N GLN A 136 5.01 11.92 13.29
CA GLN A 136 4.95 10.46 13.22
C GLN A 136 5.30 10.04 11.80
N ARG A 137 5.82 8.83 11.65
CA ARG A 137 6.24 8.28 10.36
C ARG A 137 5.46 7.00 10.09
N ALA A 138 5.11 6.78 8.84
CA ALA A 138 4.49 5.56 8.36
C ALA A 138 5.22 5.04 7.12
N VAL A 139 5.21 3.74 6.91
CA VAL A 139 5.59 3.15 5.63
C VAL A 139 4.38 3.17 4.71
N THR A 140 4.56 3.64 3.47
CA THR A 140 3.48 3.69 2.47
C THR A 140 3.46 2.41 1.66
N VAL A 141 2.27 1.79 1.57
CA VAL A 141 2.07 0.50 0.90
C VAL A 141 0.84 0.54 -0.01
N VAL A 142 0.99 0.12 -1.26
CA VAL A 142 -0.13 -0.13 -2.18
C VAL A 142 -0.43 -1.63 -2.14
N GLY A 143 -1.67 -2.00 -1.85
CA GLY A 143 -1.99 -3.41 -1.61
C GLY A 143 -3.47 -3.71 -1.55
N MET A 144 -3.81 -4.80 -0.88
CA MET A 144 -5.18 -5.25 -0.69
C MET A 144 -5.35 -5.95 0.65
N PHE A 145 -6.58 -5.98 1.15
CA PHE A 145 -6.94 -6.72 2.36
C PHE A 145 -7.30 -8.17 2.03
N ASP A 146 -7.00 -9.04 2.97
CA ASP A 146 -7.28 -10.47 2.89
C ASP A 146 -8.77 -10.75 3.18
N CYS A 147 -9.61 -10.68 2.15
CA CYS A 147 -11.03 -11.05 2.22
C CYS A 147 -11.43 -12.00 1.08
N PRO A 148 -12.54 -12.75 1.22
CA PRO A 148 -13.02 -13.66 0.17
C PRO A 148 -13.15 -13.01 -1.21
N GLU A 149 -13.61 -11.76 -1.25
CA GLU A 149 -13.81 -10.99 -2.48
C GLU A 149 -12.47 -10.71 -3.18
N ASN A 150 -11.45 -10.29 -2.44
CA ASN A 150 -10.13 -10.01 -2.99
C ASN A 150 -9.38 -11.29 -3.38
N ARG A 151 -9.56 -12.39 -2.63
CA ARG A 151 -9.01 -13.70 -3.00
C ARG A 151 -9.62 -14.27 -4.29
N ALA A 152 -10.90 -14.00 -4.53
CA ALA A 152 -11.62 -14.45 -5.71
C ALA A 152 -11.44 -13.55 -6.93
N ARG A 153 -10.81 -12.37 -6.77
CA ARG A 153 -10.62 -11.40 -7.83
C ARG A 153 -9.75 -11.98 -8.96
N PRO A 154 -10.22 -11.99 -10.22
CA PRO A 154 -9.44 -12.49 -11.35
C PRO A 154 -8.37 -11.49 -11.80
N ARG A 155 -7.30 -12.00 -12.43
CA ARG A 155 -6.33 -11.16 -13.17
C ARG A 155 -7.04 -10.50 -14.35
N GLY A 156 -7.00 -9.16 -14.38
CA GLY A 156 -7.53 -8.33 -15.46
C GLY A 156 -6.59 -8.19 -16.63
#